data_AF-A0A7S1FH36-F1
#
_entry.id   AF-A0A7S1FH36-F1
#
_cell.length_a   1.000
_cell.length_b   1.000
_cell.length_c   1.000
_cell.angle_alpha   90.00
_cell.angle_beta   90.00
_cell.angle_gamma   90.00
#
_symmetry.space_group_name_H-M   'P 1'
#
loop_
_entity.id
_entity.type
_entity.pdbx_description
1 polymer ?
#
loop_
_entity_poly.entity_id
_entity_poly.type
_entity_poly.pdbx_seq_one_letter_code
_entity_poly.pdbx_strand_id
1 'polypeptide(L)'
;ILAQGASAQDIFCECSCFVVPMLWAAITYFIAPLGLFVLLLHLTGIEMFEKLAQVVTNLHVAVGGLQLTLPVLLILVSAITWAVESNELFARHQEVSMLAAEINHDKLLMNRWRHERNWWILNFNLVLWMTNWRMGKLLARANKDKEA
;
A
#
# COMPACT_ATOMS: atom_id res chain seq x y z
N ILE A 1 -12.10 41.30 -19.36
CA ILE A 1 -12.58 39.90 -19.38
C ILE A 1 -11.42 39.07 -18.84
N LEU A 2 -11.36 38.90 -17.53
CA LEU A 2 -10.22 38.33 -16.80
C LEU A 2 -10.38 36.81 -16.75
N ALA A 3 -9.38 36.11 -17.29
CA ALA A 3 -9.18 34.69 -17.07
C ALA A 3 -8.82 34.46 -15.60
N GLN A 4 -9.77 33.94 -14.81
CA GLN A 4 -9.50 33.42 -13.48
C GLN A 4 -8.72 32.12 -13.62
N GLY A 5 -7.51 32.10 -13.05
CA GLY A 5 -6.63 30.95 -13.03
C GLY A 5 -7.23 29.79 -12.24
N ALA A 6 -7.33 28.63 -12.88
CA ALA A 6 -7.50 27.36 -12.19
C ALA A 6 -6.31 27.18 -11.23
N SER A 7 -6.59 26.99 -9.95
CA SER A 7 -5.56 26.76 -8.96
C SER A 7 -5.00 25.35 -9.13
N ALA A 8 -3.70 25.14 -8.87
CA ALA A 8 -3.08 23.81 -8.98
C ALA A 8 -3.75 22.74 -8.08
N GLN A 9 -4.52 23.16 -7.08
CA GLN A 9 -5.33 22.28 -6.22
C GLN A 9 -6.50 21.64 -6.97
N ASP A 10 -7.11 22.34 -7.93
CA ASP A 10 -8.27 21.83 -8.66
C ASP A 10 -7.88 20.70 -9.63
N ILE A 11 -6.73 20.85 -10.30
CA ILE A 11 -6.17 19.83 -11.20
C ILE A 11 -5.70 18.59 -10.43
N PHE A 12 -5.11 18.77 -9.24
CA PHE A 12 -4.77 17.65 -8.35
C PHE A 12 -6.03 16.89 -7.88
N CYS A 13 -7.14 17.59 -7.68
CA CYS A 13 -8.41 17.01 -7.22
C CYS A 13 -9.06 16.12 -8.30
N GLU A 14 -9.07 16.56 -9.56
CA GLU A 14 -9.63 15.77 -10.68
C GLU A 14 -8.81 14.52 -11.00
N CYS A 15 -7.47 14.60 -11.02
CA CYS A 15 -6.63 13.40 -11.18
C CYS A 15 -6.75 12.43 -9.99
N SER A 16 -6.88 12.94 -8.77
CA SER A 16 -7.06 12.10 -7.58
C SER A 16 -8.39 11.35 -7.60
N CYS A 17 -9.46 11.92 -8.17
CA CYS A 17 -10.78 11.29 -8.19
C CYS A 17 -10.82 9.97 -8.98
N PHE A 18 -9.96 9.82 -10.00
CA PHE A 18 -9.90 8.61 -10.83
C PHE A 18 -8.78 7.66 -10.41
N VAL A 19 -7.61 8.20 -10.01
CA VAL A 19 -6.45 7.38 -9.64
C VAL A 19 -6.65 6.68 -8.30
N VAL A 20 -7.28 7.35 -7.33
CA VAL A 20 -7.53 6.78 -6.00
C VAL A 20 -8.39 5.51 -6.05
N PRO A 21 -9.58 5.48 -6.67
CA PRO A 21 -10.40 4.25 -6.71
C PRO A 21 -9.73 3.11 -7.49
N MET A 22 -9.00 3.42 -8.57
CA MET A 22 -8.25 2.40 -9.33
C MET A 22 -7.09 1.82 -8.53
N LEU A 23 -6.35 2.65 -7.80
CA LEU A 23 -5.27 2.21 -6.92
C LEU A 23 -5.79 1.34 -5.78
N TRP A 24 -6.91 1.71 -5.16
CA TRP A 24 -7.53 0.92 -4.09
C TRP A 24 -7.98 -0.46 -4.60
N ALA A 25 -8.60 -0.53 -5.77
CA ALA A 25 -8.97 -1.81 -6.38
C ALA A 25 -7.73 -2.68 -6.67
N ALA A 26 -6.64 -2.09 -7.17
CA ALA A 26 -5.40 -2.82 -7.40
C ALA A 26 -4.81 -3.36 -6.08
N ILE A 27 -4.81 -2.56 -5.02
CA ILE A 27 -4.28 -2.95 -3.71
C ILE A 27 -5.09 -4.10 -3.11
N THR A 28 -6.41 -3.99 -3.10
CA THR A 28 -7.29 -4.97 -2.43
C THR A 28 -7.44 -6.26 -3.22
N TYR A 29 -7.59 -6.19 -4.54
CA TYR A 29 -7.91 -7.36 -5.35
C TYR A 29 -6.69 -8.06 -5.95
N PHE A 30 -5.56 -7.38 -6.07
CA PHE A 30 -4.35 -7.97 -6.64
C PHE A 30 -3.19 -8.01 -5.65
N ILE A 31 -2.78 -6.87 -5.10
CA ILE A 31 -1.53 -6.77 -4.33
C ILE A 31 -1.63 -7.53 -2.99
N ALA A 32 -2.69 -7.32 -2.21
CA ALA A 32 -2.88 -7.99 -0.93
C ALA A 32 -3.03 -9.52 -1.07
N PRO A 33 -3.92 -10.07 -1.94
CA PRO A 33 -4.03 -11.52 -2.10
C PRO A 33 -2.76 -12.14 -2.70
N LEU A 34 -2.06 -11.44 -3.60
CA LEU A 34 -0.77 -11.91 -4.12
C LEU A 34 0.29 -11.98 -3.01
N GLY A 35 0.39 -10.95 -2.17
CA GLY A 35 1.30 -10.96 -1.03
C GLY A 35 0.98 -12.10 -0.05
N LEU A 36 -0.31 -12.40 0.15
CA LEU A 36 -0.75 -13.48 1.02
C LEU A 36 -0.40 -14.84 0.42
N PHE A 37 -0.63 -15.01 -0.88
CA PHE A 37 -0.26 -16.21 -1.60
C PHE A 37 1.25 -16.47 -1.52
N VAL A 38 2.08 -15.44 -1.77
CA VAL A 38 3.54 -15.55 -1.64
C VAL A 38 3.95 -15.91 -0.22
N LEU A 39 3.31 -15.33 0.80
CA LEU A 39 3.59 -15.67 2.21
C LEU A 39 3.25 -17.12 2.50
N LEU A 40 2.10 -17.61 2.05
CA LEU A 40 1.69 -18.99 2.20
C LEU A 40 2.69 -19.94 1.52
N LEU A 41 3.17 -19.60 0.32
CA LEU A 41 4.22 -20.38 -0.35
C LEU A 41 5.48 -20.50 0.50
N HIS A 42 5.94 -19.41 1.13
CA HIS A 42 7.08 -19.46 2.05
C HIS A 42 6.81 -20.34 3.28
N LEU A 43 5.57 -20.39 3.76
CA LEU A 43 5.20 -21.18 4.94
C LEU A 43 4.96 -22.67 4.64
N THR A 44 4.82 -23.06 3.37
CA THR A 44 4.58 -24.47 3.01
C THR A 44 5.76 -25.40 3.34
N GLY A 45 6.99 -24.88 3.39
CA GLY A 45 8.20 -25.67 3.62
C GLY A 45 8.58 -26.62 2.48
N ILE A 46 7.93 -26.51 1.31
CA ILE A 46 8.23 -27.32 0.13
C ILE A 46 9.22 -26.54 -0.75
N GLU A 47 10.38 -27.14 -1.03
CA GLU A 47 11.49 -26.46 -1.71
C GLU A 47 11.11 -25.85 -3.07
N MET A 48 10.22 -26.49 -3.82
CA MET A 48 9.73 -25.95 -5.10
C MET A 48 8.94 -24.66 -4.94
N PHE A 49 8.08 -24.59 -3.93
CA PHE A 49 7.25 -23.42 -3.66
C PHE A 49 8.07 -22.28 -3.06
N GLU A 50 9.06 -22.60 -2.24
CA GLU A 50 10.02 -21.62 -1.75
C GLU A 50 10.82 -21.00 -2.89
N LYS A 51 11.30 -21.79 -3.85
CA LYS A 51 12.00 -21.28 -5.04
C LYS A 51 11.11 -20.35 -5.86
N LEU A 52 9.84 -20.71 -6.08
CA LEU A 52 8.89 -19.85 -6.79
C LEU A 52 8.68 -18.52 -6.06
N ALA A 53 8.50 -18.58 -4.73
CA ALA A 53 8.29 -17.40 -3.91
C ALA A 53 9.55 -16.53 -3.82
N GLN A 54 10.74 -17.13 -3.88
CA GLN A 54 12.02 -16.43 -3.99
C GLN A 54 12.18 -15.70 -5.32
N VAL A 55 11.71 -16.27 -6.44
CA VAL A 55 11.70 -15.57 -7.74
C VAL A 55 10.85 -14.30 -7.67
N VAL A 56 9.66 -14.39 -7.08
CA VAL A 56 8.76 -13.23 -6.94
C VAL A 56 9.34 -12.16 -6.01
N THR A 57 9.92 -12.57 -4.87
CA THR A 57 10.48 -11.65 -3.88
C THR A 57 11.84 -11.04 -4.27
N ASN A 58 12.61 -11.71 -5.13
CA ASN A 58 13.84 -11.21 -5.71
C ASN A 58 13.66 -10.59 -7.10
N LEU A 59 12.43 -10.33 -7.54
CA LEU A 59 12.24 -9.59 -8.78
C LEU A 59 12.78 -8.17 -8.60
N HIS A 60 13.88 -7.85 -9.28
CA HIS A 60 14.51 -6.54 -9.23
C HIS A 60 13.92 -5.64 -10.32
N VAL A 61 13.44 -4.48 -9.92
CA VAL A 61 13.03 -3.41 -10.83
C VAL A 61 14.09 -2.33 -10.75
N ALA A 62 14.74 -2.06 -11.89
CA ALA A 62 15.66 -0.94 -12.01
C ALA A 62 14.86 0.32 -12.29
N VAL A 63 14.85 1.27 -11.35
CA VAL A 63 14.27 2.59 -11.55
C VAL A 63 15.42 3.59 -11.58
N GLY A 64 15.86 3.94 -12.79
CA GLY A 64 17.07 4.74 -13.00
C GLY A 64 18.32 3.98 -12.58
N GLY A 65 19.01 4.45 -11.54
CA GLY A 65 20.23 3.83 -10.98
C GLY A 65 20.02 3.00 -9.70
N LEU A 66 18.80 2.96 -9.16
CA LEU A 66 18.48 2.23 -7.93
C LEU A 66 17.84 0.87 -8.28
N GLN A 67 18.45 -0.21 -7.82
CA GLN A 67 17.89 -1.56 -7.93
C GLN A 67 17.03 -1.85 -6.70
N LEU A 68 15.71 -1.75 -6.84
CA LEU A 68 14.78 -2.11 -5.78
C LEU A 68 14.16 -3.47 -6.06
N THR A 69 14.00 -4.28 -5.02
CA THR A 69 13.20 -5.50 -5.14
C THR A 69 11.72 -5.13 -5.13
N LEU A 70 10.91 -5.92 -5.84
CA LEU A 70 9.45 -5.78 -5.89
C LEU A 70 8.80 -5.60 -4.50
N PRO A 71 9.08 -6.42 -3.47
CA PRO A 71 8.51 -6.21 -2.15
C PRO A 71 8.90 -4.86 -1.54
N VAL A 72 10.12 -4.37 -1.73
CA VAL A 72 10.55 -3.06 -1.23
C VAL A 72 9.79 -1.93 -1.94
N LEU A 73 9.58 -2.06 -3.25
CA LEU A 73 8.78 -1.09 -4.00
C LEU A 73 7.33 -1.06 -3.48
N LEU A 74 6.72 -2.22 -3.25
CA LEU A 74 5.36 -2.32 -2.73
C LEU A 74 5.24 -1.80 -1.29
N ILE A 75 6.26 -2.01 -0.46
CA ILE A 75 6.35 -1.41 0.88
C ILE A 75 6.40 0.12 0.77
N LEU A 76 7.26 0.67 -0.10
CA LEU A 76 7.39 2.13 -0.27
C LEU A 76 6.08 2.77 -0.76
N VAL A 77 5.44 2.18 -1.79
CA VAL A 77 4.15 2.67 -2.30
C VAL A 77 3.09 2.59 -1.21
N SER A 78 3.03 1.49 -0.46
CA SER A 78 2.08 1.34 0.64
C SER A 78 2.36 2.32 1.78
N ALA A 79 3.63 2.61 2.08
CA ALA A 79 4.03 3.54 3.13
C ALA A 79 3.71 5.00 2.77
N ILE A 80 3.94 5.41 1.51
CA ILE A 80 3.57 6.73 1.02
C ILE A 80 2.05 6.90 1.07
N THR A 81 1.30 5.92 0.55
CA THR A 81 -0.17 5.94 0.57
C THR A 81 -0.69 5.98 2.01
N TRP A 82 -0.08 5.20 2.91
CA TRP A 82 -0.41 5.20 4.34
C TRP A 82 -0.13 6.55 5.00
N ALA A 83 0.97 7.23 4.66
CA ALA A 83 1.29 8.54 5.21
C ALA A 83 0.30 9.61 4.77
N VAL A 84 -0.11 9.59 3.49
CA VAL A 84 -1.16 10.48 2.95
C VAL A 84 -2.48 10.22 3.66
N GLU A 85 -2.92 8.96 3.72
CA GLU A 85 -4.18 8.57 4.37
C GLU A 85 -4.19 8.92 5.86
N SER A 86 -3.06 8.72 6.56
CA SER A 86 -2.92 9.08 7.98
C SER A 86 -3.03 10.58 8.16
N ASN A 87 -2.40 11.38 7.29
CA ASN A 87 -2.51 12.83 7.38
C ASN A 87 -3.96 13.30 7.15
N GLU A 88 -4.66 12.73 6.17
CA GLU A 88 -6.08 13.05 5.95
C GLU A 88 -6.96 12.62 7.12
N LEU A 89 -6.72 11.44 7.68
CA LEU A 89 -7.51 10.89 8.79
C LEU A 89 -7.29 11.67 10.09
N PHE A 90 -6.07 12.11 10.40
CA PHE A 90 -5.76 12.78 11.66
C PHE A 90 -5.88 14.31 11.56
N ALA A 91 -5.46 14.95 10.46
CA ALA A 91 -5.50 16.41 10.34
C ALA A 91 -6.93 16.93 10.09
N ARG A 92 -7.75 16.26 9.26
CA ARG A 92 -9.14 16.71 8.99
C ARG A 92 -10.12 16.37 10.10
N HIS A 93 -9.79 15.43 11.00
CA HIS A 93 -10.67 15.05 12.09
C HIS A 93 -10.83 16.15 13.14
N GLN A 94 -9.79 16.95 13.34
CA GLN A 94 -9.77 18.00 14.36
C GLN A 94 -10.59 19.23 13.95
N GLU A 95 -10.64 19.57 12.66
CA GLU A 95 -11.33 20.77 12.16
C GLU A 95 -12.83 20.54 11.87
N VAL A 96 -13.22 19.36 11.40
CA VAL A 96 -14.60 19.09 10.95
C VAL A 96 -15.55 18.77 12.11
N SER A 97 -15.01 18.34 13.26
CA SER A 97 -15.77 17.99 14.47
C SER A 97 -16.57 19.17 15.05
N MET A 98 -16.09 20.41 14.91
CA MET A 98 -16.77 21.58 15.50
C MET A 98 -17.80 22.26 14.60
N LEU A 99 -17.67 22.16 13.27
CA LEU A 99 -18.50 22.96 12.34
C LEU A 99 -19.55 22.15 11.55
N ALA A 100 -19.33 20.84 11.36
CA ALA A 100 -20.14 20.03 10.45
C ALA A 100 -21.08 19.04 11.16
N ALA A 101 -21.06 19.00 12.49
CA ALA A 101 -21.89 18.11 13.32
C ALA A 101 -23.40 18.39 13.20
N GLU A 102 -23.81 19.57 12.72
CA GLU A 102 -25.21 20.01 12.77
C GLU A 102 -26.03 19.67 11.50
N ILE A 103 -25.41 19.44 10.33
CA ILE A 103 -26.15 19.36 9.05
C ILE A 103 -25.94 18.05 8.28
N ASN A 104 -24.83 17.31 8.45
CA ASN A 104 -24.55 16.09 7.66
C ASN A 104 -23.71 15.03 8.43
N HIS A 105 -24.10 14.72 9.66
CA HIS A 105 -23.39 13.78 10.53
C HIS A 105 -23.15 12.40 9.86
N ASP A 106 -24.18 11.81 9.23
CA ASP A 106 -24.09 10.47 8.63
C ASP A 106 -23.12 10.38 7.46
N LYS A 107 -23.06 11.40 6.60
CA LYS A 107 -22.12 11.43 5.46
C LYS A 107 -20.68 11.50 5.94
N LEU A 108 -20.42 12.24 7.02
CA LEU A 108 -19.09 12.33 7.63
C LEU A 108 -18.67 11.01 8.26
N LEU A 109 -19.58 10.34 8.98
CA LEU A 109 -19.33 9.02 9.54
C LEU A 109 -19.04 7.98 8.44
N MET A 110 -19.81 7.98 7.35
CA MET A 110 -19.55 7.10 6.21
C MET A 110 -18.17 7.33 5.59
N ASN A 111 -17.78 8.58 5.37
CA ASN A 111 -16.46 8.88 4.83
C ASN A 111 -15.34 8.48 5.79
N ARG A 112 -15.49 8.77 7.08
CA ARG A 112 -14.53 8.34 8.12
C ARG A 112 -14.33 6.83 8.12
N TRP A 113 -15.43 6.07 8.11
CA TRP A 113 -15.38 4.61 8.09
C TRP A 113 -14.64 4.08 6.86
N ARG A 114 -14.82 4.72 5.69
CA ARG A 114 -14.08 4.35 4.48
C ARG A 114 -12.58 4.56 4.66
N HIS A 115 -12.17 5.72 5.14
CA HIS A 115 -10.75 6.03 5.38
C HIS A 115 -10.13 5.12 6.45
N GLU A 116 -10.86 4.80 7.52
CA GLU A 116 -10.40 3.89 8.56
C GLU A 116 -10.18 2.46 8.03
N ARG A 117 -11.14 1.90 7.28
CA ARG A 117 -10.95 0.59 6.64
C ARG A 117 -9.77 0.58 5.67
N ASN A 118 -9.65 1.63 4.86
CA ASN A 118 -8.56 1.83 3.92
C ASN A 118 -7.21 1.85 4.65
N TRP A 119 -7.12 2.58 5.76
CA TRP A 119 -5.96 2.64 6.63
C TRP A 119 -5.58 1.25 7.19
N TRP A 120 -6.55 0.48 7.67
CA TRP A 120 -6.31 -0.90 8.15
C TRP A 120 -5.81 -1.84 7.04
N ILE A 121 -6.37 -1.74 5.84
CA ILE A 121 -5.94 -2.55 4.68
C ILE A 121 -4.49 -2.22 4.31
N LEU A 122 -4.09 -0.94 4.33
CA LEU A 122 -2.72 -0.53 4.07
C LEU A 122 -1.74 -1.05 5.13
N ASN A 123 -2.11 -1.00 6.41
CA ASN A 123 -1.30 -1.58 7.48
C ASN A 123 -1.10 -3.09 7.27
N PHE A 124 -2.18 -3.81 6.96
CA PHE A 124 -2.10 -5.24 6.65
C PHE A 124 -1.17 -5.51 5.48
N ASN A 125 -1.31 -4.76 4.38
CA ASN A 125 -0.45 -4.91 3.21
C ASN A 125 1.02 -4.61 3.51
N LEU A 126 1.31 -3.57 4.30
CA LEU A 126 2.66 -3.23 4.76
C LEU A 126 3.30 -4.38 5.54
N VAL A 127 2.58 -4.91 6.54
CA VAL A 127 3.06 -6.04 7.35
C VAL A 127 3.29 -7.27 6.49
N LEU A 128 2.39 -7.54 5.55
CA LEU A 128 2.47 -8.68 4.64
C LEU A 128 3.73 -8.64 3.77
N TRP A 129 3.98 -7.52 3.09
CA TRP A 129 5.15 -7.37 2.23
C TRP A 129 6.46 -7.27 3.01
N MET A 130 6.45 -6.64 4.19
CA MET A 130 7.59 -6.65 5.11
C MET A 130 7.95 -8.07 5.55
N THR A 131 6.95 -8.91 5.85
CA THR A 131 7.14 -10.30 6.24
C THR A 131 7.70 -11.11 5.08
N ASN A 132 7.13 -10.98 3.87
CA ASN A 132 7.64 -11.63 2.66
C ASN A 132 9.10 -11.24 2.35
N TRP A 133 9.43 -9.95 2.44
CA TRP A 133 10.80 -9.48 2.24
C TRP A 133 11.78 -10.08 3.25
N ARG A 134 11.40 -10.11 4.53
CA ARG A 134 12.23 -10.69 5.59
C ARG A 134 12.38 -12.20 5.39
N MET A 135 11.30 -12.91 5.09
CA MET A 135 11.30 -14.36 4.90
C MET A 135 12.16 -14.77 3.70
N GLY A 136 12.05 -14.04 2.58
CA GLY A 136 12.90 -14.26 1.41
C GLY A 136 14.40 -14.13 1.73
N LYS A 137 14.79 -13.14 2.54
CA LYS A 137 16.20 -13.00 2.99
C LYS A 137 16.64 -14.11 3.93
N LEU A 138 15.76 -14.61 4.80
CA LEU A 138 16.09 -15.70 5.73
C LEU A 138 16.28 -17.02 4.99
N LEU A 139 15.36 -17.38 4.09
CA LEU A 139 15.48 -18.60 3.28
C LEU A 139 16.68 -18.56 2.34
N ALA A 140 16.98 -17.40 1.75
CA ALA A 140 18.18 -17.25 0.92
C ALA A 140 19.49 -17.44 1.70
N ARG A 141 19.51 -17.15 3.01
CA ARG A 141 20.66 -17.45 3.88
C ARG A 141 20.70 -18.94 4.24
N ALA A 142 19.57 -19.49 4.67
CA ALA A 142 19.47 -20.90 5.04
C ALA A 142 19.85 -21.85 3.89
N ASN A 143 19.52 -21.51 2.65
CA ASN A 143 19.89 -22.32 1.48
C ASN A 143 21.39 -22.25 1.17
N LYS A 144 22.06 -21.10 1.40
CA LYS A 144 23.52 -21.00 1.24
C LYS A 144 24.26 -21.88 2.25
N ASP A 145 23.75 -21.98 3.47
CA ASP A 145 24.36 -22.80 4.51
C ASP A 145 24.25 -24.32 4.21
N LYS A 146 23.28 -24.74 3.38
CA LYS A 146 23.15 -26.15 2.95
C LYS A 146 24.11 -26.55 1.83
N GLU A 147 24.66 -25.58 1.11
CA GLU A 147 25.56 -25.80 -0.03
C GLU A 147 27.06 -25.73 0.35
N ALA A 148 27.36 -25.32 1.58
CA ALA A 148 28.71 -25.23 2.15
C ALA A 148 29.09 -26.48 2.95
#